data_AF-A0A443QD29-F1
#
_entry.id   AF-A0A443QD29-F1
#
_cell.length_a   1.000
_cell.length_b   1.000
_cell.length_c   1.000
_cell.angle_alpha   90.00
_cell.angle_beta   90.00
_cell.angle_gamma   90.00
#
_symmetry.space_group_name_H-M   'P 1'
#
loop_
_entity.id
_entity.type
_entity.pdbx_description
1 polymer ?
#
loop_
_entity_poly.entity_id
_entity_poly.type
_entity_poly.pdbx_seq_one_letter_code
_entity_poly.pdbx_strand_id
1 'polypeptide(L)'
;GVSKWILLSDIQTRKFCDETGEFLLELSLANITTVFESEINVPSHGISKSTKMETGYFTFGSFDWSLSILASEGKSGVEESLETSSNVKPSIFLNRLTSFDNPCRVQYRVVIGDGKHREDSGVLDQISDVSGRIRGFQMHYYTLADILKYNHNKILVYVEMHCANTISEAKVPMIKNTSPTINCYDRNKQGWCIEADTETEVLKLKLFFMDLHSVPRNHLRYISWITYVVTRDPNSGFRESIPVLNAPHSNYYVTDGVDMGVVMETDILSRA
;
A
#
# COMPACT_ATOMS: atom_id res chain seq x y z
N GLY A 1 29.44 3.56 13.41
CA GLY A 1 29.63 2.56 14.48
C GLY A 1 30.85 1.74 14.16
N VAL A 2 31.69 1.42 15.15
CA VAL A 2 32.90 0.60 14.94
C VAL A 2 32.47 -0.79 14.50
N SER A 3 32.81 -1.20 13.28
CA SER A 3 32.50 -2.51 12.72
C SER A 3 33.18 -3.60 13.57
N LYS A 4 32.46 -4.19 14.52
CA LYS A 4 32.94 -5.35 15.27
C LYS A 4 32.76 -6.58 14.40
N TRP A 5 33.78 -6.91 13.63
CA TRP A 5 33.90 -8.20 12.98
C TRP A 5 34.14 -9.27 14.06
N ILE A 6 33.40 -10.38 14.00
CA ILE A 6 33.66 -11.57 14.81
C ILE A 6 34.45 -12.57 13.95
N LEU A 7 35.47 -13.20 14.52
CA LEU A 7 36.23 -14.24 13.82
C LEU A 7 35.39 -15.51 13.69
N LEU A 8 35.52 -16.21 12.56
CA LEU A 8 34.77 -17.45 12.31
C LEU A 8 35.06 -18.54 13.37
N SER A 9 36.30 -18.59 13.85
CA SER A 9 36.72 -19.45 14.97
C SER A 9 35.96 -19.16 16.26
N ASP A 10 35.58 -17.90 16.49
CA ASP A 10 34.85 -17.49 17.69
C ASP A 10 33.38 -17.88 17.59
N ILE A 11 32.80 -17.91 16.40
CA ILE A 11 31.44 -18.43 16.16
C ILE A 11 31.41 -19.94 16.43
N GLN A 12 32.40 -20.68 15.90
CA GLN A 12 32.51 -22.13 16.05
C GLN A 12 32.69 -22.55 17.52
N THR A 13 33.57 -21.86 18.27
CA THR A 13 33.80 -22.15 19.70
C THR A 13 32.58 -21.85 20.58
N ARG A 14 31.73 -20.92 20.17
CA ARG A 14 30.50 -20.55 20.89
C ARG A 14 29.29 -21.43 20.55
N LYS A 15 29.46 -22.46 19.71
CA LYS A 15 28.41 -23.40 19.30
C LYS A 15 27.17 -22.71 18.68
N PHE A 16 27.39 -21.68 17.89
CA PHE A 16 26.31 -21.08 17.09
C PHE A 16 25.88 -21.98 15.92
N CYS A 17 26.72 -22.96 15.56
CA CYS A 17 26.43 -23.93 14.54
C CYS A 17 25.63 -25.12 15.09
N ASP A 18 24.76 -25.69 14.26
CA ASP A 18 24.09 -26.96 14.48
C ASP A 18 25.03 -28.16 14.28
N GLU A 19 24.48 -29.38 14.32
CA GLU A 19 25.23 -30.63 14.19
C GLU A 19 25.91 -30.80 12.82
N THR A 20 25.51 -30.04 11.79
CA THR A 20 26.11 -30.09 10.45
C THR A 20 27.15 -28.98 10.24
N GLY A 21 27.28 -28.04 11.20
CA GLY A 21 28.20 -26.90 11.10
C GLY A 21 27.55 -25.63 10.54
N GLU A 22 26.24 -25.61 10.36
CA GLU A 22 25.48 -24.49 9.81
C GLU A 22 24.92 -23.60 10.92
N PHE A 23 24.79 -22.29 10.70
CA PHE A 23 24.16 -21.38 11.66
C PHE A 23 23.15 -20.48 10.96
N LEU A 24 22.06 -20.16 11.66
CA LEU A 24 21.03 -19.25 11.16
C LEU A 24 21.40 -17.80 11.49
N LEU A 25 21.37 -16.94 10.48
CA LEU A 25 21.53 -15.50 10.63
C LEU A 25 20.22 -14.82 10.25
N GLU A 26 19.63 -14.08 11.19
CA GLU A 26 18.51 -13.19 10.92
C GLU A 26 19.01 -11.75 10.81
N LEU A 27 18.76 -11.11 9.67
CA LEU A 27 19.01 -9.68 9.45
C LEU A 27 17.68 -8.95 9.48
N SER A 28 17.51 -8.02 10.43
CA SER A 28 16.35 -7.14 10.48
C SER A 28 16.76 -5.71 10.16
N LEU A 29 16.11 -5.12 9.16
CA LEU A 29 16.19 -3.69 8.88
C LEU A 29 14.97 -3.02 9.51
N ALA A 30 15.22 -2.04 10.40
CA ALA A 30 14.17 -1.30 11.08
C ALA A 30 14.20 0.19 10.67
N ASN A 31 13.03 0.84 10.69
CA ASN A 31 12.85 2.26 10.39
C ASN A 31 13.34 2.69 9.00
N ILE A 32 13.14 1.85 7.99
CA ILE A 32 13.42 2.23 6.60
C ILE A 32 12.32 3.19 6.14
N THR A 33 12.71 4.38 5.69
CA THR A 33 11.83 5.33 5.02
C THR A 33 12.30 5.53 3.59
N THR A 34 11.36 5.47 2.64
CA THR A 34 11.65 5.81 1.24
C THR A 34 10.96 7.11 0.88
N VAL A 35 11.74 8.08 0.40
CA VAL A 35 11.28 9.43 0.08
C VAL A 35 11.62 9.75 -1.36
N PHE A 36 10.65 10.36 -2.05
CA PHE A 36 10.85 11.02 -3.33
C PHE A 36 10.65 12.53 -3.16
N GLU A 37 11.60 13.32 -3.65
CA GLU A 37 11.54 14.78 -3.64
C GLU A 37 11.64 15.32 -5.07
N SER A 38 10.80 16.30 -5.39
CA SER A 38 10.80 16.94 -6.71
C SER A 38 10.41 18.40 -6.61
N GLU A 39 10.92 19.19 -7.55
CA GLU A 39 10.53 20.57 -7.75
C GLU A 39 9.79 20.71 -9.08
N ILE A 40 8.59 21.30 -9.06
CA ILE A 40 7.83 21.65 -10.25
C ILE A 40 7.96 23.15 -10.48
N ASN A 41 8.54 23.54 -11.61
CA ASN A 41 8.65 24.93 -12.03
C ASN A 41 7.38 25.38 -12.75
N VAL A 42 6.72 26.42 -12.24
CA VAL A 42 5.50 26.98 -12.85
C VAL A 42 5.85 28.26 -13.62
N PRO A 43 5.52 28.35 -14.92
CA PRO A 43 5.79 29.55 -15.70
C PRO A 43 5.12 30.81 -15.11
N SER A 44 5.84 31.93 -15.15
CA SER A 44 5.40 33.22 -14.59
C SER A 44 4.13 33.81 -15.22
N HIS A 45 3.70 33.28 -16.39
CA HIS A 45 2.52 33.74 -17.11
C HIS A 45 1.19 33.27 -16.51
N GLY A 46 1.23 32.66 -15.32
CA GLY A 46 0.05 32.31 -14.52
C GLY A 46 -0.46 30.90 -14.78
N ILE A 47 -1.18 30.38 -13.78
CA ILE A 47 -1.87 29.09 -13.85
C ILE A 47 -3.18 29.30 -14.60
N SER A 48 -3.37 28.65 -15.75
CA SER A 48 -4.66 28.67 -16.44
C SER A 48 -5.69 27.85 -15.67
N LYS A 49 -6.98 28.17 -15.85
CA LYS A 49 -8.08 27.32 -15.39
C LYS A 49 -7.84 25.89 -15.91
N SER A 50 -7.79 24.89 -15.03
CA SER A 50 -7.47 23.47 -15.31
C SER A 50 -6.01 23.09 -15.60
N THR A 51 -5.03 23.78 -15.02
CA THR A 51 -3.62 23.34 -15.16
C THR A 51 -3.39 22.04 -14.38
N LYS A 52 -2.91 21.01 -15.09
CA LYS A 52 -2.35 19.78 -14.51
C LYS A 52 -0.84 19.88 -14.55
N MET A 53 -0.20 19.74 -13.39
CA MET A 53 1.25 19.64 -13.27
C MET A 53 1.62 18.24 -12.81
N GLU A 54 2.77 17.73 -13.24
CA GLU A 54 3.24 16.39 -12.90
C GLU A 54 4.71 16.40 -12.52
N THR A 55 5.08 15.52 -11.58
CA THR A 55 6.48 15.23 -11.28
C THR A 55 7.07 14.28 -12.32
N GLY A 56 8.40 14.11 -12.29
CA GLY A 56 9.01 12.91 -12.85
C GLY A 56 8.50 11.63 -12.18
N TYR A 57 8.77 10.47 -12.78
CA TYR A 57 8.42 9.20 -12.19
C TYR A 57 9.48 8.75 -11.16
N PHE A 58 9.06 7.91 -10.21
CA PHE A 58 9.92 7.26 -9.23
C PHE A 58 9.45 5.82 -8.98
N THR A 59 10.38 4.95 -8.57
CA THR A 59 10.07 3.53 -8.37
C THR A 59 9.92 3.21 -6.88
N PHE A 60 8.86 2.48 -6.52
CA PHE A 60 8.65 1.96 -5.17
C PHE A 60 7.79 0.69 -5.21
N GLY A 61 8.16 -0.33 -4.44
CA GLY A 61 7.38 -1.56 -4.30
C GLY A 61 7.22 -2.37 -5.60
N SER A 62 8.19 -2.29 -6.52
CA SER A 62 8.11 -2.88 -7.87
C SER A 62 7.11 -2.19 -8.82
N PHE A 63 6.70 -0.97 -8.51
CA PHE A 63 5.88 -0.12 -9.38
C PHE A 63 6.58 1.20 -9.65
N ASP A 64 6.25 1.83 -10.77
CA ASP A 64 6.59 3.21 -11.07
C ASP A 64 5.41 4.11 -10.73
N TRP A 65 5.72 5.27 -10.17
CA TRP A 65 4.77 6.23 -9.62
C TRP A 65 5.09 7.63 -10.14
N SER A 66 4.07 8.48 -10.23
CA SER A 66 4.23 9.93 -10.40
C SER A 66 3.19 10.66 -9.57
N LEU A 67 3.40 11.94 -9.30
CA LEU A 67 2.44 12.78 -8.61
C LEU A 67 1.90 13.85 -9.55
N SER A 68 0.58 13.99 -9.63
CA SER A 68 -0.10 15.06 -10.34
C SER A 68 -0.73 16.06 -9.38
N ILE A 69 -0.63 17.34 -9.71
CA ILE A 69 -1.30 18.45 -9.01
C ILE A 69 -2.28 19.08 -10.00
N LEU A 70 -3.56 19.07 -9.67
CA LEU A 70 -4.64 19.63 -10.48
C LEU A 70 -5.24 20.85 -9.79
N ALA A 71 -5.16 22.00 -10.45
CA ALA A 71 -5.90 23.20 -10.07
C ALA A 71 -7.31 23.14 -10.67
N SER A 72 -8.26 22.48 -10.00
CA SER A 72 -9.68 22.43 -10.41
C SER A 72 -10.55 23.22 -9.45
N GLU A 73 -11.42 24.08 -9.99
CA GLU A 73 -12.62 24.51 -9.26
C GLU A 73 -13.43 23.25 -8.92
N GLY A 74 -13.91 23.14 -7.68
CA GLY A 74 -14.66 21.99 -7.24
C GLY A 74 -15.88 21.79 -8.13
N LYS A 75 -16.19 20.53 -8.50
CA LYS A 75 -17.48 20.17 -9.08
C LYS A 75 -18.58 20.29 -8.01
N SER A 76 -18.89 21.49 -7.54
CA SER A 76 -20.21 21.78 -6.99
C SER A 76 -21.06 22.25 -8.16
N GLY A 77 -22.04 21.44 -8.56
CA GLY A 77 -23.02 21.76 -9.60
C GLY A 77 -23.99 22.86 -9.20
N VAL A 78 -23.46 24.02 -8.82
CA VAL A 78 -24.20 25.25 -8.64
C VAL A 78 -23.50 26.25 -9.55
N GLU A 79 -24.17 26.61 -10.63
CA GLU A 79 -23.87 27.83 -11.36
C GLU A 79 -23.89 28.97 -10.36
N GLU A 80 -22.75 29.60 -10.05
CA GLU A 80 -22.71 31.04 -9.77
C GLU A 80 -21.28 31.56 -9.56
N SER A 81 -21.06 32.72 -10.19
CA SER A 81 -20.03 33.73 -9.95
C SER A 81 -18.62 33.54 -10.54
N LEU A 82 -18.28 34.48 -11.44
CA LEU A 82 -16.96 34.80 -11.98
C LEU A 82 -16.04 35.39 -10.89
N GLU A 83 -15.86 34.69 -9.77
CA GLU A 83 -14.89 35.09 -8.76
C GLU A 83 -13.48 34.62 -9.16
N THR A 84 -12.51 35.50 -8.92
CA THR A 84 -11.12 35.42 -9.37
C THR A 84 -10.48 34.05 -9.14
N SER A 85 -9.78 33.57 -10.17
CA SER A 85 -9.03 32.30 -10.28
C SER A 85 -7.93 32.05 -9.24
N SER A 86 -7.83 32.87 -8.19
CA SER A 86 -6.77 32.83 -7.18
C SER A 86 -7.08 31.92 -5.98
N ASN A 87 -8.33 31.48 -5.79
CA ASN A 87 -8.72 30.76 -4.56
C ASN A 87 -8.90 29.23 -4.74
N VAL A 88 -8.41 28.67 -5.86
CA VAL A 88 -8.57 27.26 -6.17
C VAL A 88 -7.62 26.41 -5.34
N LYS A 89 -8.18 25.54 -4.50
CA LYS A 89 -7.41 24.56 -3.72
C LYS A 89 -7.05 23.37 -4.61
N PRO A 90 -5.75 23.03 -4.74
CA PRO A 90 -5.34 21.97 -5.65
C PRO A 90 -5.74 20.59 -5.11
N SER A 91 -6.00 19.68 -6.05
CA SER A 91 -6.14 18.24 -5.78
C SER A 91 -4.87 17.53 -6.22
N ILE A 92 -4.38 16.62 -5.38
CA ILE A 92 -3.14 15.89 -5.56
C ILE A 92 -3.45 14.42 -5.78
N PHE A 93 -2.84 13.84 -6.79
CA PHE A 93 -3.04 12.44 -7.16
C PHE A 93 -1.69 11.75 -7.26
N LEU A 94 -1.54 10.65 -6.52
CA LEU A 94 -0.49 9.68 -6.79
C LEU A 94 -0.99 8.79 -7.93
N ASN A 95 -0.17 8.58 -8.96
CA ASN A 95 -0.51 7.77 -10.12
C ASN A 95 0.47 6.62 -10.24
N ARG A 96 -0.07 5.42 -10.36
CA ARG A 96 0.72 4.23 -10.69
C ARG A 96 0.88 4.15 -12.20
N LEU A 97 2.09 3.83 -12.65
CA LEU A 97 2.48 3.88 -14.07
C LEU A 97 2.78 2.48 -14.65
N THR A 98 2.89 1.45 -13.81
CA THR A 98 3.20 0.07 -14.23
C THR A 98 2.39 -1.00 -13.49
N SER A 99 2.43 -2.23 -14.03
CA SER A 99 1.91 -3.48 -13.44
C SER A 99 0.40 -3.48 -13.15
N PHE A 100 -0.40 -3.04 -14.11
CA PHE A 100 -1.85 -2.78 -13.99
C PHE A 100 -2.75 -4.01 -13.88
N ASP A 101 -2.19 -5.22 -13.92
CA ASP A 101 -2.95 -6.48 -13.92
C ASP A 101 -3.84 -6.63 -12.68
N ASN A 102 -3.41 -6.04 -11.56
CA ASN A 102 -4.11 -6.10 -10.29
C ASN A 102 -4.21 -4.71 -9.65
N PRO A 103 -5.23 -4.45 -8.81
CA PRO A 103 -5.23 -3.30 -7.92
C PRO A 103 -4.04 -3.33 -6.96
N CYS A 104 -3.65 -2.18 -6.45
CA CYS A 104 -2.56 -2.03 -5.50
C CYS A 104 -3.01 -1.20 -4.30
N ARG A 105 -2.88 -1.73 -3.08
CA ARG A 105 -3.06 -0.93 -1.86
C ARG A 105 -1.76 -0.19 -1.58
N VAL A 106 -1.85 1.12 -1.37
CA VAL A 106 -0.69 1.99 -1.16
C VAL A 106 -0.90 2.82 0.09
N GLN A 107 0.13 2.88 0.93
CA GLN A 107 0.23 3.83 2.04
C GLN A 107 1.36 4.81 1.76
N TYR A 108 1.03 6.10 1.82
CA TYR A 108 1.95 7.17 1.47
C TYR A 108 1.57 8.47 2.17
N ARG A 109 2.52 9.38 2.28
CA ARG A 109 2.32 10.74 2.77
C ARG A 109 2.88 11.71 1.75
N VAL A 110 2.14 12.79 1.51
CA VAL A 110 2.56 13.86 0.61
C VAL A 110 2.65 15.17 1.39
N VAL A 111 3.74 15.88 1.17
CA VAL A 111 3.90 17.27 1.61
C VAL A 111 4.11 18.14 0.38
N ILE A 112 3.28 19.18 0.24
CA ILE A 112 3.34 20.16 -0.85
C ILE A 112 3.73 21.51 -0.27
N GLY A 113 4.73 22.17 -0.85
CA GLY A 113 5.26 23.46 -0.40
C GLY A 113 6.44 23.31 0.55
N ASP A 114 6.85 24.42 1.18
CA ASP A 114 8.04 24.46 2.03
C ASP A 114 7.90 25.44 3.20
N GLY A 115 8.70 25.21 4.24
CA GLY A 115 8.76 26.02 5.44
C GLY A 115 7.39 26.18 6.10
N LYS A 116 6.92 27.43 6.16
CA LYS A 116 5.61 27.79 6.75
C LYS A 116 4.44 27.63 5.77
N HIS A 117 4.71 27.59 4.47
CA HIS A 117 3.69 27.51 3.42
C HIS A 117 3.72 26.11 2.80
N ARG A 118 3.38 25.14 3.64
CA ARG A 118 3.30 23.74 3.26
C ARG A 118 2.07 23.08 3.84
N GLU A 119 1.55 22.10 3.13
CA GLU A 119 0.47 21.25 3.60
C GLU A 119 0.90 19.79 3.56
N ASP A 120 0.53 19.07 4.60
CA ASP A 120 0.87 17.67 4.82
C ASP A 120 -0.42 16.86 4.81
N SER A 121 -0.49 15.83 3.97
CA SER A 121 -1.66 14.96 3.89
C SER A 121 -1.85 14.08 5.11
N GLY A 122 -0.83 13.94 5.96
CA GLY A 122 -0.70 12.79 6.86
C GLY A 122 -0.53 11.49 6.06
N VAL A 123 -0.61 10.36 6.75
CA VAL A 123 -0.57 9.05 6.10
C VAL A 123 -1.91 8.77 5.43
N LEU A 124 -1.89 8.60 4.12
CA LEU A 124 -3.02 8.19 3.30
C LEU A 124 -2.93 6.69 3.04
N ASP A 125 -4.05 5.98 3.17
CA ASP A 125 -4.20 4.58 2.80
C ASP A 125 -5.27 4.46 1.71
N GLN A 126 -4.86 4.16 0.48
CA GLN A 126 -5.73 4.17 -0.69
C GLN A 126 -5.47 2.97 -1.61
N ILE A 127 -6.41 2.72 -2.51
CA ILE A 127 -6.28 1.68 -3.55
C ILE A 127 -6.05 2.37 -4.89
N SER A 128 -4.95 2.00 -5.55
CA SER A 128 -4.73 2.22 -6.97
C SER A 128 -5.48 1.14 -7.75
N ASP A 129 -6.41 1.55 -8.59
CA ASP A 129 -7.18 0.63 -9.42
C ASP A 129 -6.34 0.04 -10.57
N VAL A 130 -6.97 -0.81 -11.39
CA VAL A 130 -6.35 -1.42 -12.59
C VAL A 130 -6.06 -0.41 -13.70
N SER A 131 -6.48 0.85 -13.57
CA SER A 131 -6.09 1.95 -14.46
C SER A 131 -4.98 2.83 -13.87
N GLY A 132 -4.46 2.46 -12.69
CA GLY A 132 -3.41 3.19 -11.99
C GLY A 132 -3.90 4.41 -11.22
N ARG A 133 -5.22 4.64 -11.16
CA ARG A 133 -5.80 5.83 -10.56
C ARG A 133 -6.07 5.62 -9.08
N ILE A 134 -5.93 6.72 -8.34
CA ILE A 134 -6.13 6.79 -6.89
C ILE A 134 -7.08 7.96 -6.62
N ARG A 135 -7.81 7.94 -5.49
CA ARG A 135 -8.79 8.99 -5.12
C ARG A 135 -8.13 10.37 -4.97
N GLY A 136 -6.87 10.38 -4.54
CA GLY A 136 -6.11 11.59 -4.32
C GLY A 136 -6.41 12.25 -2.96
N PHE A 137 -5.82 13.42 -2.76
CA PHE A 137 -5.93 14.24 -1.57
C PHE A 137 -6.15 15.69 -1.99
N GLN A 138 -7.15 16.35 -1.44
CA GLN A 138 -7.41 17.76 -1.68
C GLN A 138 -6.75 18.60 -0.60
N MET A 139 -6.04 19.65 -0.99
CA MET A 139 -5.50 20.62 -0.03
C MET A 139 -6.61 21.48 0.60
N HIS A 140 -6.44 21.83 1.86
CA HIS A 140 -7.42 22.55 2.68
C HIS A 140 -6.95 23.95 3.07
N TYR A 141 -5.66 24.19 3.24
CA TYR A 141 -5.15 25.40 3.86
C TYR A 141 -4.56 26.39 2.87
N TYR A 142 -3.81 25.89 1.88
CA TYR A 142 -3.11 26.75 0.93
C TYR A 142 -3.67 26.58 -0.49
N THR A 143 -3.82 27.70 -1.18
CA THR A 143 -4.06 27.71 -2.62
C THR A 143 -2.75 27.48 -3.35
N LEU A 144 -2.85 27.14 -4.64
CA LEU A 144 -1.65 27.02 -5.48
C LEU A 144 -0.91 28.37 -5.61
N ALA A 145 -1.66 29.49 -5.62
CA ALA A 145 -1.10 30.82 -5.69
C ALA A 145 -0.29 31.18 -4.42
N ASP A 146 -0.77 30.77 -3.24
CA ASP A 146 -0.04 30.95 -1.99
C ASP A 146 1.31 30.24 -2.05
N ILE A 147 1.32 28.96 -2.42
CA ILE A 147 2.56 28.16 -2.51
C ILE A 147 3.56 28.81 -3.48
N LEU A 148 3.11 29.23 -4.66
CA LEU A 148 3.99 29.80 -5.68
C LEU A 148 4.57 31.17 -5.29
N LYS A 149 3.76 32.01 -4.64
CA LYS A 149 4.17 33.35 -4.20
C LYS A 149 5.36 33.28 -3.25
N TYR A 150 5.38 32.31 -2.34
CA TYR A 150 6.44 32.20 -1.33
C TYR A 150 7.64 31.38 -1.79
N ASN A 151 7.50 30.56 -2.85
CA ASN A 151 8.53 29.64 -3.31
C ASN A 151 9.07 29.99 -4.71
N HIS A 152 9.09 31.28 -5.09
CA HIS A 152 9.66 31.74 -6.36
C HIS A 152 9.13 30.99 -7.60
N ASN A 153 7.80 30.79 -7.69
CA ASN A 153 7.13 30.04 -8.75
C ASN A 153 7.52 28.55 -8.84
N LYS A 154 7.95 27.96 -7.72
CA LYS A 154 8.25 26.53 -7.61
C LYS A 154 7.29 25.86 -6.64
N ILE A 155 6.95 24.62 -6.94
CA ILE A 155 6.22 23.74 -6.01
C ILE A 155 7.17 22.64 -5.59
N LEU A 156 7.50 22.64 -4.31
CA LEU A 156 8.28 21.58 -3.70
C LEU A 156 7.33 20.44 -3.32
N VAL A 157 7.68 19.23 -3.74
CA VAL A 157 6.90 18.01 -3.54
C VAL A 157 7.77 17.03 -2.79
N TYR A 158 7.25 16.51 -1.70
CA TYR A 158 7.84 15.44 -0.90
C TYR A 158 6.83 14.30 -0.79
N VAL A 159 7.23 13.10 -1.20
CA VAL A 159 6.39 11.90 -1.13
C VAL A 159 7.13 10.84 -0.32
N GLU A 160 6.57 10.47 0.81
CA GLU A 160 7.04 9.37 1.65
C GLU A 160 6.19 8.14 1.38
N MET A 161 6.81 7.05 0.92
CA MET A 161 6.14 5.80 0.59
C MET A 161 6.34 4.79 1.72
N HIS A 162 5.24 4.23 2.24
CA HIS A 162 5.26 3.25 3.33
C HIS A 162 4.99 1.82 2.83
N CYS A 163 4.00 1.64 1.97
CA CYS A 163 3.72 0.33 1.36
C CYS A 163 3.09 0.47 -0.02
N ALA A 164 3.30 -0.54 -0.87
CA ALA A 164 2.70 -0.66 -2.19
C ALA A 164 2.57 -2.15 -2.51
N ASN A 165 1.38 -2.70 -2.25
CA ASN A 165 1.14 -4.14 -2.31
C ASN A 165 0.01 -4.46 -3.29
N THR A 166 0.28 -5.40 -4.20
CA THR A 166 -0.73 -5.97 -5.08
C THR A 166 -1.86 -6.60 -4.26
N ILE A 167 -3.09 -6.35 -4.67
CA ILE A 167 -4.29 -6.95 -4.08
C ILE A 167 -4.68 -8.17 -4.91
N SER A 168 -4.80 -9.33 -4.27
CA SER A 168 -5.48 -10.47 -4.84
C SER A 168 -6.91 -10.51 -4.34
N GLU A 169 -7.88 -10.43 -5.24
CA GLU A 169 -9.30 -10.51 -4.88
C GLU A 169 -9.78 -11.97 -4.86
N ALA A 170 -10.53 -12.34 -3.81
CA ALA A 170 -11.17 -13.64 -3.68
C ALA A 170 -12.65 -13.48 -3.32
N LYS A 171 -13.54 -14.09 -4.10
CA LYS A 171 -15.00 -14.07 -3.85
C LYS A 171 -15.39 -15.30 -3.04
N VAL A 172 -15.31 -15.19 -1.72
CA VAL A 172 -15.57 -16.30 -0.80
C VAL A 172 -17.07 -16.45 -0.54
N PRO A 173 -17.70 -17.58 -0.91
CA PRO A 173 -19.13 -17.78 -0.68
C PRO A 173 -19.39 -18.15 0.79
N MET A 174 -20.49 -17.63 1.35
CA MET A 174 -20.94 -17.88 2.72
C MET A 174 -21.96 -19.03 2.82
N ILE A 175 -22.04 -19.89 1.81
CA ILE A 175 -23.06 -20.96 1.74
C ILE A 175 -22.55 -22.18 2.52
N LYS A 176 -23.42 -22.77 3.36
CA LYS A 176 -23.15 -23.97 4.20
C LYS A 176 -22.88 -25.28 3.44
N ASN A 177 -22.53 -25.22 2.15
CA ASN A 177 -22.21 -26.40 1.37
C ASN A 177 -20.69 -26.55 1.31
N THR A 178 -20.17 -27.74 1.67
CA THR A 178 -18.76 -28.18 1.64
C THR A 178 -17.80 -27.11 1.11
N SER A 179 -17.20 -26.38 2.05
CA SER A 179 -16.20 -25.32 1.89
C SER A 179 -15.56 -25.27 0.49
N PRO A 180 -16.10 -24.48 -0.45
CA PRO A 180 -15.40 -24.26 -1.71
C PRO A 180 -14.17 -23.40 -1.39
N THR A 181 -13.00 -24.02 -1.37
CA THR A 181 -11.74 -23.30 -1.33
C THR A 181 -11.67 -22.41 -2.56
N ILE A 182 -11.49 -21.12 -2.34
CA ILE A 182 -11.41 -20.13 -3.42
C ILE A 182 -9.95 -19.88 -3.72
N ASN A 183 -9.56 -20.17 -4.96
CA ASN A 183 -8.22 -19.88 -5.42
C ASN A 183 -8.02 -18.38 -5.62
N CYS A 184 -6.85 -17.91 -5.22
CA CYS A 184 -6.37 -16.57 -5.43
C CYS A 184 -4.86 -16.61 -5.72
N TYR A 185 -4.28 -15.53 -6.24
CA TYR A 185 -2.90 -15.56 -6.73
C TYR A 185 -2.14 -14.32 -6.28
N ASP A 186 -0.92 -14.52 -5.79
CA ASP A 186 -0.08 -13.38 -5.44
C ASP A 186 0.51 -12.71 -6.70
N ARG A 187 1.28 -11.63 -6.48
CA ARG A 187 1.95 -10.88 -7.56
C ARG A 187 2.89 -11.73 -8.42
N ASN A 188 3.41 -12.83 -7.87
CA ASN A 188 4.32 -13.75 -8.57
C ASN A 188 3.54 -14.89 -9.27
N LYS A 189 2.19 -14.77 -9.34
CA LYS A 189 1.27 -15.76 -9.90
C LYS A 189 1.29 -17.10 -9.17
N GLN A 190 1.67 -17.09 -7.90
CA GLN A 190 1.66 -18.31 -7.10
C GLN A 190 0.27 -18.52 -6.51
N GLY A 191 -0.16 -19.78 -6.49
CA GLY A 191 -1.46 -20.22 -6.03
C GLY A 191 -1.60 -20.15 -4.52
N TRP A 192 -2.69 -19.53 -4.10
CA TRP A 192 -3.21 -19.52 -2.74
C TRP A 192 -4.66 -20.00 -2.77
N CYS A 193 -5.17 -20.50 -1.65
CA CYS A 193 -6.59 -20.71 -1.50
C CYS A 193 -7.09 -20.18 -0.16
N ILE A 194 -8.32 -19.66 -0.15
CA ILE A 194 -8.97 -19.14 1.04
C ILE A 194 -10.29 -19.88 1.29
N GLU A 195 -10.53 -20.19 2.54
CA GLU A 195 -11.76 -20.79 3.06
C GLU A 195 -12.38 -19.87 4.10
N ALA A 196 -13.72 -19.79 4.11
CA ALA A 196 -14.46 -19.14 5.19
C ALA A 196 -15.01 -20.20 6.15
N ASP A 197 -14.73 -20.02 7.42
CA ASP A 197 -15.38 -20.73 8.52
C ASP A 197 -16.46 -19.82 9.12
N THR A 198 -17.69 -20.31 9.05
CA THR A 198 -18.90 -19.63 9.53
C THR A 198 -19.60 -20.41 10.64
N GLU A 199 -18.95 -21.45 11.18
CA GLU A 199 -19.51 -22.29 12.25
C GLU A 199 -19.47 -21.56 13.59
N THR A 200 -18.49 -20.67 13.78
CA THR A 200 -18.36 -19.84 14.99
C THR A 200 -19.22 -18.58 14.93
N GLU A 201 -19.35 -17.84 16.03
CA GLU A 201 -20.14 -16.58 16.09
C GLU A 201 -19.58 -15.48 15.17
N VAL A 202 -18.27 -15.49 14.96
CA VAL A 202 -17.56 -14.56 14.08
C VAL A 202 -17.08 -15.28 12.82
N LEU A 203 -16.96 -14.53 11.72
CA LEU A 203 -16.34 -15.03 10.50
C LEU A 203 -14.86 -15.28 10.78
N LYS A 204 -14.41 -16.48 10.44
CA LYS A 204 -12.99 -16.82 10.39
C LYS A 204 -12.61 -17.12 8.95
N LEU A 205 -11.39 -16.78 8.59
CA LEU A 205 -10.84 -17.05 7.26
C LEU A 205 -9.61 -17.93 7.44
N LYS A 206 -9.43 -18.91 6.55
CA LYS A 206 -8.25 -19.76 6.54
C LYS A 206 -7.55 -19.66 5.20
N LEU A 207 -6.29 -19.24 5.21
CA LEU A 207 -5.49 -19.03 4.01
C LEU A 207 -4.42 -20.13 3.89
N PHE A 208 -4.32 -20.74 2.71
CA PHE A 208 -3.33 -21.77 2.39
C PHE A 208 -2.48 -21.33 1.20
N PHE A 209 -1.20 -21.65 1.25
CA PHE A 209 -0.26 -21.54 0.15
C PHE A 209 -0.18 -22.87 -0.60
N MET A 210 -0.64 -22.89 -1.85
CA MET A 210 -0.75 -24.11 -2.65
C MET A 210 0.54 -24.47 -3.37
N ASP A 211 1.40 -23.49 -3.61
CA ASP A 211 2.62 -23.64 -4.40
C ASP A 211 3.88 -23.86 -3.54
N LEU A 212 3.80 -24.75 -2.54
CA LEU A 212 4.96 -25.11 -1.71
C LEU A 212 6.15 -25.60 -2.55
N HIS A 213 5.87 -26.32 -3.64
CA HIS A 213 6.86 -26.79 -4.60
C HIS A 213 7.66 -25.65 -5.28
N SER A 214 7.15 -24.41 -5.26
CA SER A 214 7.86 -23.23 -5.78
C SER A 214 8.94 -22.71 -4.83
N VAL A 215 8.94 -23.15 -3.57
CA VAL A 215 10.01 -22.85 -2.63
C VAL A 215 11.23 -23.71 -3.01
N PRO A 216 12.42 -23.14 -3.20
CA PRO A 216 13.62 -23.93 -3.49
C PRO A 216 13.97 -24.89 -2.34
N ARG A 217 14.50 -26.07 -2.67
CA ARG A 217 14.98 -27.01 -1.64
C ARG A 217 16.04 -26.36 -0.75
N ASN A 218 16.06 -26.72 0.52
CA ASN A 218 16.94 -26.15 1.56
C ASN A 218 16.79 -24.64 1.75
N HIS A 219 15.67 -24.05 1.31
CA HIS A 219 15.36 -22.65 1.57
C HIS A 219 14.08 -22.54 2.40
N LEU A 220 14.06 -21.51 3.24
CA LEU A 220 12.87 -21.10 3.97
C LEU A 220 12.33 -19.84 3.30
N ARG A 221 11.04 -19.83 2.99
CA ARG A 221 10.36 -18.64 2.47
C ARG A 221 9.45 -18.02 3.52
N TYR A 222 9.82 -16.83 3.96
CA TYR A 222 8.93 -15.98 4.76
C TYR A 222 7.92 -15.25 3.88
N ILE A 223 6.65 -15.27 4.27
CA ILE A 223 5.59 -14.49 3.62
C ILE A 223 4.78 -13.78 4.71
N SER A 224 4.49 -12.50 4.48
CA SER A 224 3.60 -11.70 5.34
C SER A 224 2.52 -11.04 4.49
N TRP A 225 1.30 -10.99 5.02
CA TRP A 225 0.14 -10.44 4.32
C TRP A 225 -0.84 -9.78 5.29
N ILE A 226 -1.73 -8.97 4.73
CA ILE A 226 -2.89 -8.43 5.42
C ILE A 226 -4.11 -8.82 4.61
N THR A 227 -5.08 -9.45 5.27
CA THR A 227 -6.37 -9.75 4.68
C THR A 227 -7.36 -8.65 5.04
N TYR A 228 -8.19 -8.26 4.06
CA TYR A 228 -9.26 -7.30 4.27
C TYR A 228 -10.58 -7.94 3.86
N VAL A 229 -11.59 -7.84 4.71
CA VAL A 229 -12.97 -8.17 4.35
C VAL A 229 -13.63 -6.92 3.80
N VAL A 230 -14.15 -7.02 2.58
CA VAL A 230 -14.87 -5.91 1.95
C VAL A 230 -16.34 -6.00 2.30
N THR A 231 -16.81 -5.11 3.17
CA THR A 231 -18.21 -5.00 3.55
C THR A 231 -18.89 -3.91 2.74
N ARG A 232 -20.22 -3.98 2.66
CA ARG A 232 -21.04 -2.92 2.07
C ARG A 232 -21.93 -2.35 3.15
N ASP A 233 -21.80 -1.06 3.41
CA ASP A 233 -22.74 -0.36 4.28
C ASP A 233 -24.14 -0.41 3.63
N PRO A 234 -25.15 -0.96 4.30
CA PRO A 234 -26.52 -1.04 3.78
C PRO A 234 -27.13 0.32 3.46
N ASN A 235 -26.75 1.37 4.20
CA ASN A 235 -27.36 2.69 4.14
C ASN A 235 -26.71 3.58 3.07
N SER A 236 -25.38 3.62 3.03
CA SER A 236 -24.64 4.45 2.06
C SER A 236 -24.31 3.70 0.76
N GLY A 237 -24.39 2.36 0.76
CA GLY A 237 -23.92 1.52 -0.33
C GLY A 237 -22.40 1.53 -0.52
N PHE A 238 -21.67 2.26 0.33
CA PHE A 238 -20.23 2.41 0.29
C PHE A 238 -19.56 1.09 0.66
N ARG A 239 -18.47 0.77 -0.04
CA ARG A 239 -17.66 -0.40 0.28
C ARG A 239 -16.54 -0.01 1.21
N GLU A 240 -16.47 -0.67 2.35
CA GLU A 240 -15.42 -0.50 3.33
C GLU A 240 -14.52 -1.74 3.33
N SER A 241 -13.22 -1.55 3.52
CA SER A 241 -12.26 -2.64 3.65
C SER A 241 -11.81 -2.73 5.10
N ILE A 242 -12.27 -3.75 5.80
CA ILE A 242 -11.99 -3.97 7.22
C ILE A 242 -10.84 -4.96 7.33
N PRO A 243 -9.69 -4.60 7.93
CA PRO A 243 -8.59 -5.54 8.12
C PRO A 243 -9.01 -6.65 9.10
N VAL A 244 -8.56 -7.88 8.85
CA VAL A 244 -8.70 -8.97 9.82
C VAL A 244 -7.91 -8.66 11.10
N LEU A 245 -8.31 -9.26 12.21
CA LEU A 245 -7.69 -9.04 13.51
C LEU A 245 -6.26 -9.59 13.54
N ASN A 246 -5.39 -8.95 14.34
CA ASN A 246 -3.99 -9.34 14.51
C ASN A 246 -3.16 -9.32 13.22
N ALA A 247 -3.57 -8.55 12.22
CA ALA A 247 -2.76 -8.28 11.05
C ALA A 247 -1.50 -7.43 11.40
N PRO A 248 -0.39 -7.56 10.64
CA PRO A 248 -0.20 -8.50 9.53
C PRO A 248 -0.01 -9.94 10.02
N HIS A 249 -0.54 -10.88 9.24
CA HIS A 249 -0.22 -12.29 9.43
C HIS A 249 1.08 -12.63 8.71
N SER A 250 1.72 -13.71 9.13
CA SER A 250 2.91 -14.22 8.47
C SER A 250 3.08 -15.71 8.71
N ASN A 251 3.80 -16.38 7.81
CA ASN A 251 4.18 -17.77 7.95
C ASN A 251 5.49 -18.06 7.18
N TYR A 252 6.14 -19.15 7.56
CA TYR A 252 7.32 -19.67 6.88
C TYR A 252 6.97 -20.95 6.12
N TYR A 253 7.45 -21.05 4.88
CA TYR A 253 7.16 -22.15 3.97
C TYR A 253 8.43 -22.85 3.50
N VAL A 254 8.35 -24.17 3.34
CA VAL A 254 9.40 -25.06 2.81
C VAL A 254 8.81 -26.02 1.78
N THR A 255 9.64 -26.51 0.86
CA THR A 255 9.20 -27.34 -0.28
C THR A 255 8.47 -28.62 0.13
N ASP A 256 8.99 -29.32 1.14
CA ASP A 256 8.51 -30.65 1.55
C ASP A 256 7.47 -30.58 2.69
N GLY A 257 6.90 -29.40 2.94
CA GLY A 257 5.90 -29.17 3.98
C GLY A 257 4.47 -29.55 3.54
N VAL A 258 3.56 -29.56 4.51
CA VAL A 258 2.12 -29.48 4.27
C VAL A 258 1.62 -28.19 4.91
N ASP A 259 0.96 -27.33 4.14
CA ASP A 259 0.38 -26.12 4.69
C ASP A 259 -0.93 -26.48 5.40
N MET A 260 -0.94 -26.34 6.73
CA MET A 260 -2.12 -26.55 7.55
C MET A 260 -3.10 -25.37 7.49
N GLY A 261 -2.72 -24.29 6.80
CA GLY A 261 -3.46 -23.04 6.63
C GLY A 261 -3.39 -22.15 7.87
N VAL A 262 -3.31 -20.84 7.63
CA VAL A 262 -3.30 -19.83 8.69
C VAL A 262 -4.72 -19.34 8.92
N VAL A 263 -5.22 -19.52 10.14
CA VAL A 263 -6.53 -19.03 10.57
C VAL A 263 -6.42 -17.55 10.95
N MET A 264 -7.31 -16.75 10.40
CA MET A 264 -7.42 -15.31 10.58
C MET A 264 -8.81 -15.01 11.14
N GLU A 265 -8.85 -14.34 12.28
CA GLU A 265 -10.09 -13.99 12.97
C GLU A 265 -10.59 -12.61 12.54
N THR A 266 -11.90 -12.42 12.58
CA THR A 266 -12.55 -11.12 12.32
C THR A 266 -13.47 -10.76 13.48
N ASP A 267 -13.87 -9.49 13.55
CA ASP A 267 -14.93 -8.98 14.40
C ASP A 267 -16.31 -8.96 13.69
N ILE A 268 -16.39 -9.56 12.50
CA ILE A 268 -17.59 -9.62 11.68
C ILE A 268 -18.41 -10.83 12.10
N LEU A 269 -19.68 -10.62 12.45
CA LEU A 269 -20.58 -11.71 12.82
C LEU A 269 -20.82 -12.64 11.63
N SER A 270 -20.74 -13.95 11.87
CA SER A 270 -20.99 -14.99 10.86
C SER A 270 -22.48 -15.10 10.48
N ARG A 271 -23.36 -14.58 11.33
CA ARG A 271 -24.81 -14.59 11.17
C ARG A 271 -25.30 -13.22 10.70
N ALA A 272 -25.72 -13.16 9.44
CA ALA A 272 -26.74 -12.22 8.95
C ALA A 272 -28.01 -13.02 8.64
#